data_AF-A0A7D9LA10-F1
#
_entry.id   AF-A0A7D9LA10-F1
#
_cell.length_a   1.000
_cell.length_b   1.000
_cell.length_c   1.000
_cell.angle_alpha   90.00
_cell.angle_beta   90.00
_cell.angle_gamma   90.00
#
_symmetry.space_group_name_H-M   'P 1'
#
loop_
_entity.id
_entity.type
_entity.pdbx_description
1 polymer ?
#
loop_
_entity_poly.entity_id
_entity_poly.type
_entity_poly.pdbx_seq_one_letter_code
_entity_poly.pdbx_strand_id
1 'polypeptide(L)'
;MSYRRDYLKKQSIKLRSAYYDKAYKRCKNKLNNLIKETKQEYFRDKLSNAKNSKESWRTINELLNKKPKTSEVKELDINGQLITDDDKIADAFNQYFSTIG
;
A
#
# COMPACT_ATOMS: atom_id res chain seq x y z
N MET A 1 12.81 -18.81 9.90
CA MET A 1 12.77 -18.03 11.17
C MET A 1 11.38 -17.96 11.80
N SER A 2 10.29 -17.74 11.03
CA SER A 2 8.91 -17.71 11.57
C SER A 2 8.52 -19.00 12.32
N TYR A 3 8.75 -20.17 11.71
CA TYR A 3 8.51 -21.48 12.33
C TYR A 3 9.25 -21.68 13.67
N ARG A 4 10.52 -21.23 13.75
CA ARG A 4 11.34 -21.32 14.96
C ARG A 4 10.82 -20.41 16.09
N ARG A 5 10.39 -19.19 15.76
CA ARG A 5 9.75 -18.27 16.73
C ARG A 5 8.51 -18.92 17.33
N ASP A 6 7.64 -19.48 16.49
CA ASP A 6 6.36 -20.05 16.92
C ASP A 6 6.56 -21.33 17.74
N TYR A 7 7.53 -22.15 17.35
CA TYR A 7 7.98 -23.29 18.15
C TYR A 7 8.47 -22.86 19.54
N LEU A 8 9.39 -21.89 19.62
CA LEU A 8 9.93 -21.41 20.90
C LEU A 8 8.84 -20.80 21.80
N LYS A 9 7.85 -20.11 21.20
CA LYS A 9 6.68 -19.58 21.93
C LYS A 9 5.87 -20.72 22.54
N LYS A 10 5.57 -21.77 21.76
CA LYS A 10 4.85 -22.97 22.25
C LYS A 10 5.61 -23.65 23.38
N GLN A 11 6.93 -23.83 23.25
CA GLN A 11 7.75 -24.44 24.30
C GLN A 11 7.83 -23.57 25.56
N SER A 12 7.95 -22.25 25.42
CA SER A 12 7.97 -21.32 26.56
C SER A 12 6.67 -21.37 27.37
N ILE A 13 5.52 -21.51 26.71
CA ILE A 13 4.22 -21.62 27.37
C ILE A 13 4.07 -23.00 28.03
N LYS A 14 4.41 -24.07 27.31
CA LYS A 14 4.27 -25.44 27.80
C LYS A 14 5.18 -25.74 29.00
N LEU A 15 6.44 -25.29 28.94
CA LEU A 15 7.48 -25.65 29.91
C LEU A 15 7.72 -24.56 30.96
N ARG A 16 7.06 -23.39 30.83
CA ARG A 16 7.21 -22.21 31.70
C ARG A 16 8.67 -21.87 32.04
N SER A 17 9.56 -22.08 31.07
CA SER A 17 11.00 -22.02 31.26
C SER A 17 11.57 -20.69 30.80
N ALA A 18 12.36 -20.06 31.67
CA ALA A 18 13.07 -18.81 31.38
C ALA A 18 14.02 -18.93 30.19
N TYR A 19 14.56 -20.13 29.93
CA TYR A 19 15.40 -20.39 28.76
C TYR A 19 14.62 -20.20 27.46
N TYR A 20 13.46 -20.86 27.33
CA TYR A 20 12.65 -20.79 26.13
C TYR A 20 12.05 -19.39 25.92
N ASP A 21 11.70 -18.69 26.99
CA ASP A 21 11.25 -17.29 26.91
C ASP A 21 12.37 -16.37 26.37
N LYS A 22 13.59 -16.49 26.89
CA LYS A 22 14.75 -15.73 26.41
C LYS A 22 15.07 -16.05 24.95
N ALA A 23 15.01 -17.32 24.57
CA ALA A 23 15.21 -17.75 23.18
C ALA A 23 14.13 -17.22 22.24
N TYR A 24 12.86 -17.26 22.66
CA TYR A 24 11.73 -16.69 21.91
C TYR A 24 11.91 -15.19 21.71
N LYS A 25 12.21 -14.42 22.76
CA LYS A 25 12.43 -12.96 22.69
C LYS A 25 13.55 -12.62 21.71
N ARG A 26 14.69 -13.33 21.79
CA ARG A 26 15.81 -13.17 20.84
C ARG A 26 15.39 -13.44 19.40
N CYS A 27 14.68 -14.55 19.17
CA CYS A 27 14.22 -14.93 17.83
C CYS A 27 13.20 -13.93 17.27
N LYS A 28 12.25 -13.49 18.09
CA LYS A 28 11.25 -12.46 17.75
C LYS A 28 11.93 -11.14 17.38
N ASN A 29 12.86 -10.66 18.20
CA ASN A 29 13.56 -9.40 17.94
C ASN A 29 14.39 -9.49 16.65
N LYS A 30 15.13 -10.59 16.45
CA LYS A 30 15.89 -10.80 15.20
C LYS A 30 14.97 -10.82 13.98
N LEU A 31 13.82 -11.49 14.05
CA LEU A 31 12.86 -11.52 12.95
C LEU A 31 12.26 -10.13 12.68
N ASN A 32 11.89 -9.39 13.74
CA ASN A 32 11.33 -8.05 13.60
C ASN A 32 12.34 -7.08 12.99
N ASN A 33 13.61 -7.14 13.42
CA ASN A 33 14.69 -6.33 12.85
C ASN A 33 14.88 -6.66 11.37
N LEU A 34 14.94 -7.96 11.02
CA LEU A 34 15.06 -8.37 9.63
C LEU A 34 13.89 -7.85 8.77
N ILE A 35 12.64 -7.99 9.25
CA ILE A 35 11.47 -7.45 8.53
C ILE A 35 11.58 -5.94 8.36
N LYS A 36 12.04 -5.22 9.39
CA LYS A 36 12.21 -3.76 9.34
C LYS A 36 13.29 -3.37 8.32
N GLU A 37 14.45 -4.00 8.38
CA GLU A 37 15.59 -3.78 7.48
C GLU A 37 15.19 -4.06 6.03
N THR A 38 14.62 -5.23 5.75
CA THR A 38 14.18 -5.60 4.39
C THR A 38 13.12 -4.64 3.85
N LYS A 39 12.15 -4.21 4.67
CA LYS A 39 11.16 -3.21 4.24
C LYS A 39 11.82 -1.87 3.94
N GLN A 40 12.74 -1.42 4.80
CA GLN A 40 13.44 -0.16 4.61
C GLN A 40 14.29 -0.17 3.34
N GLU A 41 15.02 -1.26 3.09
CA GLU A 41 15.82 -1.47 1.88
C GLU A 41 14.93 -1.45 0.64
N TYR A 42 13.85 -2.25 0.62
CA TYR A 42 12.89 -2.28 -0.49
C TYR A 42 12.36 -0.88 -0.87
N PHE A 43 11.86 -0.12 0.10
CA PHE A 43 11.29 1.20 -0.18
C PHE A 43 12.36 2.24 -0.51
N ARG A 44 13.57 2.14 0.07
CA ARG A 44 14.70 2.99 -0.27
C ARG A 44 15.11 2.79 -1.72
N ASP A 45 15.30 1.54 -2.12
CA ASP A 45 15.72 1.20 -3.48
C ASP A 45 14.65 1.63 -4.49
N LYS A 46 13.38 1.35 -4.19
CA LYS A 46 12.27 1.73 -5.05
C LYS A 46 12.12 3.25 -5.22
N LEU A 47 12.37 4.03 -4.18
CA LEU A 47 12.39 5.50 -4.26
C LEU A 47 13.63 6.02 -5.00
N SER A 48 14.81 5.42 -4.77
CA SER A 48 16.05 5.84 -5.44
C SER A 48 16.03 5.58 -6.95
N ASN A 49 15.31 4.53 -7.38
CA ASN A 49 15.19 4.12 -8.78
C ASN A 49 13.97 4.76 -9.49
N ALA A 50 13.20 5.61 -8.80
CA ALA A 50 12.02 6.25 -9.40
C ALA A 50 12.44 7.24 -10.50
N LYS A 51 11.85 7.11 -11.69
CA LYS A 51 12.21 7.93 -12.86
C LYS A 51 11.57 9.31 -12.84
N ASN A 52 10.48 9.47 -12.10
CA ASN A 52 9.70 10.70 -12.05
C ASN A 52 8.93 10.82 -10.73
N SER A 53 8.41 12.02 -10.47
CA SER A 53 7.64 12.33 -9.27
C SER A 53 6.40 11.44 -9.10
N LYS A 54 5.77 11.00 -10.20
CA LYS A 54 4.58 10.14 -10.16
C LYS A 54 4.91 8.75 -9.59
N GLU A 55 6.05 8.16 -9.97
CA GLU A 55 6.52 6.89 -9.43
C GLU A 55 6.91 6.98 -7.95
N SER A 56 7.57 8.08 -7.55
CA SER A 56 7.87 8.35 -6.14
C SER A 56 6.60 8.44 -5.30
N TRP A 57 5.60 9.20 -5.75
CA TRP A 57 4.32 9.32 -5.07
C TRP A 57 3.54 8.00 -5.03
N ARG A 58 3.61 7.18 -6.08
CA ARG A 58 3.02 5.83 -6.07
C ARG A 58 3.65 4.97 -4.97
N THR A 59 4.97 5.00 -4.86
CA THR A 59 5.73 4.26 -3.83
C THR A 59 5.41 4.76 -2.42
N ILE A 60 5.30 6.07 -2.21
CA ILE A 60 4.88 6.66 -0.93
C ILE A 60 3.45 6.24 -0.57
N ASN A 61 2.52 6.25 -1.53
CA ASN A 61 1.15 5.82 -1.29
C ASN A 61 1.07 4.34 -0.92
N GLU A 62 1.86 3.48 -1.57
CA GLU A 62 1.98 2.08 -1.20
C GLU A 62 2.54 1.89 0.22
N LEU A 63 3.59 2.65 0.58
CA LEU A 63 4.16 2.64 1.93
C LEU A 63 3.13 3.06 3.00
N LEU A 64 2.29 4.06 2.69
CA LEU A 64 1.21 4.52 3.56
C LEU A 64 -0.03 3.63 3.50
N ASN A 65 0.01 2.52 2.77
CA ASN A 65 -1.11 1.63 2.51
C ASN A 65 -2.36 2.36 2.00
N LYS A 66 -2.16 3.43 1.22
CA LYS A 66 -3.21 4.20 0.57
C LYS A 66 -3.60 3.47 -0.71
N LYS A 67 -4.86 3.07 -0.80
CA LYS A 67 -5.42 2.57 -2.06
C LYS A 67 -5.47 3.72 -3.07
N PRO A 68 -5.12 3.50 -4.34
CA PRO A 68 -5.40 4.49 -5.38
C PRO A 68 -6.91 4.74 -5.38
N LYS A 69 -7.30 6.01 -5.28
CA LYS A 69 -8.69 6.40 -5.50
C LYS A 69 -8.94 6.34 -7.00
N THR A 70 -9.67 5.34 -7.44
CA THR A 70 -10.25 5.31 -8.78
C THR A 70 -11.57 6.07 -8.69
N SER A 71 -11.60 7.28 -9.22
CA SER A 71 -12.83 8.04 -9.43
C SER A 71 -13.18 7.91 -10.90
N GLU A 72 -14.28 7.21 -11.16
CA GLU A 72 -14.91 7.13 -12.47
C GLU A 72 -16.12 8.07 -12.45
N VAL A 73 -16.29 8.87 -13.50
CA VAL A 73 -17.47 9.72 -13.65
C VAL A 73 -18.58 8.84 -14.18
N LYS A 74 -19.54 8.50 -13.32
CA LYS A 74 -20.66 7.61 -13.67
C LYS A 74 -21.80 8.32 -14.38
N GLU A 75 -21.93 9.61 -14.11
CA GLU A 75 -23.02 10.43 -14.59
C GLU A 75 -22.60 11.90 -14.67
N LEU A 76 -23.19 12.62 -15.62
CA LEU A 76 -23.02 14.05 -15.84
C LEU A 76 -24.40 14.68 -16.01
N ASP A 77 -24.73 15.66 -15.17
CA ASP A 77 -25.94 16.46 -15.34
C ASP A 77 -25.64 17.66 -16.25
N ILE A 78 -26.34 17.72 -17.38
CA ILE A 78 -26.34 18.85 -18.28
C ILE A 78 -27.76 19.38 -18.38
N ASN A 79 -28.00 20.55 -17.79
CA ASN A 79 -29.29 21.26 -17.85
C ASN A 79 -30.49 20.41 -17.36
N GLY A 80 -30.29 19.58 -16.34
CA GLY A 80 -31.32 18.70 -15.78
C GLY A 80 -31.44 17.36 -16.50
N GLN A 81 -30.61 17.09 -17.50
CA GLN A 81 -30.52 15.79 -18.16
C GLN A 81 -29.30 15.03 -17.66
N LEU A 82 -29.55 13.88 -17.02
CA LEU A 82 -28.52 12.98 -16.55
C LEU A 82 -28.01 12.11 -17.71
N ILE A 83 -26.73 12.24 -18.04
CA ILE A 83 -26.03 11.43 -19.03
C ILE A 83 -25.17 10.41 -18.30
N THR A 84 -25.32 9.13 -18.63
CA THR A 84 -24.56 8.01 -18.02
C THR A 84 -23.74 7.22 -19.05
N ASP A 85 -23.74 7.68 -20.30
CA ASP A 85 -23.04 7.06 -21.41
C ASP A 85 -21.64 7.69 -21.55
N ASP A 86 -20.60 6.86 -21.50
CA ASP A 86 -19.20 7.31 -21.39
C ASP A 86 -18.77 8.15 -22.59
N ASP A 87 -19.20 7.79 -23.81
CA ASP A 87 -18.87 8.52 -25.04
C ASP A 87 -19.53 9.90 -25.01
N LYS A 88 -20.81 9.96 -24.61
CA LYS A 88 -21.53 11.24 -24.47
C LYS A 88 -20.96 12.13 -23.37
N ILE A 89 -20.50 11.55 -22.26
CA ILE A 89 -19.82 12.30 -21.19
C ILE A 89 -18.51 12.90 -21.73
N ALA A 90 -17.72 12.12 -22.48
CA ALA A 90 -16.48 12.59 -23.09
C ALA A 90 -16.74 13.73 -24.10
N ASP A 91 -17.74 13.57 -24.96
CA ASP A 91 -18.15 14.59 -25.93
C ASP A 91 -18.60 15.89 -25.25
N ALA A 92 -19.39 15.79 -24.18
CA ALA A 92 -19.82 16.94 -23.41
C ALA A 92 -18.65 17.70 -22.77
N PHE A 93 -17.68 16.98 -22.20
CA PHE A 93 -16.46 17.59 -21.68
C PHE A 93 -15.66 18.28 -22.80
N ASN A 94 -15.47 17.61 -23.93
CA ASN A 94 -14.75 18.14 -25.08
C ASN A 94 -15.42 19.43 -25.58
N GLN A 95 -16.74 19.42 -25.74
CA GLN A 95 -17.49 20.59 -26.20
C GLN A 95 -17.36 21.76 -25.22
N TYR A 96 -17.54 21.53 -23.92
CA TYR A 96 -17.45 22.58 -22.90
C TYR A 96 -16.06 23.24 -22.86
N PHE A 97 -14.98 22.44 -22.80
CA PHE A 97 -13.63 22.97 -22.68
C PHE A 97 -13.06 23.51 -24.01
N SER A 98 -13.56 23.06 -25.16
CA SER A 98 -13.13 23.61 -26.47
C SER A 98 -13.81 24.93 -26.83
N THR A 99 -14.99 25.22 -26.28
CA THR A 99 -15.73 26.46 -26.56
C THR A 99 -15.45 27.58 -25.57
N ILE A 100 -14.99 27.27 -24.37
CA ILE A 100 -14.66 28.25 -23.31
C ILE A 100 -13.14 28.56 -23.26
N GLY A 101 -12.31 27.75 -23.92
CA GLY A 101 -10.84 27.87 -23.96
C GLY A 101 -10.31 29.12 -24.64
#